data_AF-A0A5D2USM2-F1
#
_entry.id   AF-A0A5D2USM2-F1
#
_cell.length_a   1.000
_cell.length_b   1.000
_cell.length_c   1.000
_cell.angle_alpha   90.00
_cell.angle_beta   90.00
_cell.angle_gamma   90.00
#
_symmetry.space_group_name_H-M   'P 1'
#
loop_
_entity.id
_entity.type
_entity.pdbx_description
1 polymer ?
#
loop_
_entity_poly.entity_id
_entity_poly.type
_entity_poly.pdbx_seq_one_letter_code
_entity_poly.pdbx_strand_id
1 'polypeptide(L)'
;MADKLEEQLKELGSKLDPPPTTKDALLKLLEQAATCLSELDQSPTSSIMESMQPLLNAIVKPELLKHQDKDAKLLVATCICEITRITAPEAPYSDDVLKDIFNLIVGTFNGLSDTDGPSFRRIVVILETLAKYRSCVVMLDLECDDLVNEMFSTFFSVVRDDHPESVLSSMQTIMIVVLEESEDVRDDLLLVILSALGRNKSGVTQAARRLAMNVIEQCSEKLEAGIKQILISVMSGDNQLIKSEIDYHEVIYGIYHCAPQILSGVVPYLTGELLADQLDTRLRAVRLVGSLFALPGANICEAFQPIFSEFLKRLTDRVVDVRMSVLEHVKICLLSDPSRPEAHQIISALCDRLLDYDENVRKQVVDVICDVACHSLVSIPVRAVKLVAERIRDKSLLVKKYTMERVAEIFRVYCAGCSDGSINQNEFDWIPGKIFRCFYDKDF
;
A
#
# COMPACT_ATOMS: atom_id res chain seq x y z
N MET A 1 -22.59 -30.25 -35.74
CA MET A 1 -21.70 -29.18 -35.21
C MET A 1 -20.58 -29.79 -34.37
N ALA A 2 -20.89 -30.70 -33.43
CA ALA A 2 -19.89 -31.46 -32.66
C ALA A 2 -18.84 -32.19 -33.53
N ASP A 3 -19.28 -32.99 -34.51
CA ASP A 3 -18.36 -33.77 -35.38
C ASP A 3 -17.33 -32.89 -36.13
N LYS A 4 -17.74 -31.69 -36.54
CA LYS A 4 -16.86 -30.74 -37.24
C LYS A 4 -15.79 -30.16 -36.31
N LEU A 5 -16.14 -29.92 -35.05
CA LEU A 5 -15.21 -29.41 -34.04
C LEU A 5 -14.18 -30.48 -33.65
N GLU A 6 -14.64 -31.73 -33.50
CA GLU A 6 -13.77 -32.88 -33.21
C GLU A 6 -12.75 -33.13 -34.33
N GLU A 7 -13.19 -33.11 -35.61
CA GLU A 7 -12.28 -33.22 -36.75
C GLU A 7 -11.27 -32.08 -36.79
N GLN A 8 -11.72 -30.85 -36.53
CA GLN A 8 -10.86 -29.67 -36.50
C GLN A 8 -9.78 -29.77 -35.40
N LEU A 9 -10.12 -30.24 -34.20
CA LEU A 9 -9.16 -30.43 -33.10
C LEU A 9 -8.08 -31.48 -33.45
N LYS A 10 -8.49 -32.60 -34.06
CA LYS A 10 -7.56 -33.64 -34.54
C LYS A 10 -6.63 -33.10 -35.64
N GLU A 11 -7.19 -32.35 -36.58
CA GLU A 11 -6.44 -31.76 -37.68
C GLU A 11 -5.41 -30.73 -37.16
N LEU A 12 -5.81 -29.88 -36.21
CA LEU A 12 -4.91 -28.89 -35.60
C LEU A 12 -3.74 -29.56 -34.88
N GLY A 13 -4.00 -30.59 -34.05
CA GLY A 13 -2.96 -31.30 -33.33
C GLY A 13 -1.99 -32.05 -34.26
N SER A 14 -2.51 -32.73 -35.29
CA SER A 14 -1.66 -33.45 -36.26
C SER A 14 -0.79 -32.53 -37.11
N LYS A 15 -1.22 -31.30 -37.39
CA LYS A 15 -0.41 -30.30 -38.12
C LYS A 15 0.63 -29.59 -37.25
N LEU A 16 0.54 -29.72 -35.92
CA LEU A 16 1.53 -29.20 -34.98
C LEU A 16 2.62 -30.22 -34.66
N ASP A 17 2.51 -31.46 -35.17
CA ASP A 17 3.47 -32.53 -34.95
C ASP A 17 3.81 -33.29 -36.26
N PRO A 18 4.89 -32.89 -36.98
CA PRO A 18 5.85 -31.85 -36.62
C PRO A 18 5.30 -30.43 -36.86
N PRO A 19 5.81 -29.41 -36.15
CA PRO A 19 5.35 -28.04 -36.32
C PRO A 19 5.71 -27.47 -37.69
N PRO A 20 4.92 -26.53 -38.25
CA PRO A 20 5.22 -25.89 -39.52
C PRO A 20 6.60 -25.23 -39.54
N THR A 21 7.32 -25.35 -40.66
CA THR A 21 8.68 -24.81 -40.81
C THR A 21 8.72 -23.29 -41.01
N THR A 22 7.62 -22.67 -41.44
CA THR A 22 7.53 -21.22 -41.64
C THR A 22 6.81 -20.57 -40.47
N LYS A 23 7.36 -19.44 -39.98
CA LYS A 23 6.77 -18.65 -38.88
C LYS A 23 5.31 -18.33 -39.15
N ASP A 24 4.98 -17.79 -40.32
CA ASP A 24 3.61 -17.37 -40.65
C ASP A 24 2.60 -18.54 -40.65
N ALA A 25 3.02 -19.74 -41.07
CA ALA A 25 2.15 -20.90 -41.04
C ALA A 25 1.93 -21.40 -39.61
N LEU A 26 3.00 -21.40 -38.79
CA LEU A 26 2.91 -21.76 -37.38
C LEU A 26 1.99 -20.81 -36.60
N LEU A 27 2.18 -19.48 -36.77
CA LEU A 27 1.35 -18.48 -36.10
C LEU A 27 -0.13 -18.63 -36.47
N LYS A 28 -0.44 -18.79 -37.76
CA LYS A 28 -1.83 -19.01 -38.22
C LYS A 28 -2.44 -20.27 -37.61
N LEU A 29 -1.66 -21.35 -37.51
CA LEU A 29 -2.15 -22.61 -36.97
C LEU A 29 -2.40 -22.50 -35.46
N LEU A 30 -1.51 -21.85 -34.72
CA LEU A 30 -1.69 -21.59 -33.30
C LEU A 30 -2.85 -20.62 -33.01
N GLU A 31 -3.07 -19.61 -33.87
CA GLU A 31 -4.24 -18.74 -33.78
C GLU A 31 -5.54 -19.51 -33.94
N GLN A 32 -5.61 -20.40 -34.95
CA GLN A 32 -6.76 -21.28 -35.16
C GLN A 32 -6.99 -22.21 -33.97
N ALA A 33 -5.91 -22.76 -33.39
CA ALA A 33 -5.99 -23.58 -32.19
C ALA A 33 -6.52 -22.77 -31.00
N ALA A 34 -5.99 -21.57 -30.74
CA ALA A 34 -6.44 -20.71 -29.66
C ALA A 34 -7.93 -20.34 -29.78
N THR A 35 -8.40 -19.97 -30.98
CA THR A 35 -9.82 -19.68 -31.21
C THR A 35 -10.69 -20.90 -30.97
N CYS A 36 -10.30 -22.06 -31.51
CA CYS A 36 -11.03 -23.32 -31.32
C CYS A 36 -11.13 -23.70 -29.83
N LEU A 37 -10.03 -23.61 -29.09
CA LEU A 37 -9.97 -23.91 -27.65
C LEU A 37 -10.83 -22.94 -26.84
N SER A 38 -10.85 -21.65 -27.18
CA SER A 38 -11.65 -20.65 -26.45
C SER A 38 -13.17 -20.89 -26.51
N GLU A 39 -13.66 -21.64 -27.51
CA GLU A 39 -15.07 -21.99 -27.67
C GLU A 39 -15.49 -23.22 -26.84
N LEU A 40 -14.54 -23.96 -26.27
CA LEU A 40 -14.81 -25.17 -25.50
C LEU A 40 -15.13 -24.86 -24.03
N ASP A 41 -16.14 -25.53 -23.49
CA ASP A 41 -16.47 -25.50 -22.07
C ASP A 41 -15.47 -26.33 -21.23
N GLN A 42 -15.45 -26.06 -19.93
CA GLN A 42 -14.71 -26.85 -18.96
C GLN A 42 -15.30 -28.27 -18.84
N SER A 43 -14.43 -29.28 -18.71
CA SER A 43 -14.79 -30.69 -18.61
C SER A 43 -15.68 -31.17 -19.77
N PRO A 44 -15.18 -31.10 -21.02
CA PRO A 44 -15.96 -31.48 -22.19
C PRO A 44 -16.17 -33.01 -22.25
N THR A 45 -16.97 -33.46 -23.21
CA THR A 45 -17.27 -34.90 -23.39
C THR A 45 -16.00 -35.70 -23.73
N SER A 46 -16.00 -37.00 -23.40
CA SER A 46 -14.87 -37.90 -23.69
C SER A 46 -14.46 -37.91 -25.16
N SER A 47 -15.42 -37.78 -26.09
CA SER A 47 -15.16 -37.70 -27.54
C SER A 47 -14.35 -36.45 -27.93
N ILE A 48 -14.69 -35.29 -27.33
CA ILE A 48 -13.94 -34.05 -27.53
C ILE A 48 -12.55 -34.18 -26.92
N MET A 49 -12.44 -34.73 -25.70
CA MET A 49 -11.15 -34.98 -25.06
C MET A 49 -10.23 -35.89 -25.89
N GLU A 50 -10.74 -37.00 -26.43
CA GLU A 50 -10.01 -37.87 -27.34
C GLU A 50 -9.55 -37.13 -28.61
N SER A 51 -10.39 -36.22 -29.12
CA SER A 51 -10.08 -35.40 -30.29
C SER A 51 -9.04 -34.31 -30.01
N MET A 52 -8.93 -33.85 -28.76
CA MET A 52 -7.92 -32.90 -28.30
C MET A 52 -6.57 -33.54 -28.04
N GLN A 53 -6.50 -34.86 -27.83
CA GLN A 53 -5.26 -35.55 -27.44
C GLN A 53 -4.05 -35.27 -28.35
N PRO A 54 -4.18 -35.23 -29.70
CA PRO A 54 -3.07 -34.87 -30.57
C PRO A 54 -2.56 -33.44 -30.31
N LEU A 55 -3.45 -32.50 -30.04
CA LEU A 55 -3.10 -31.10 -29.76
C LEU A 55 -2.45 -30.95 -28.38
N LEU A 56 -3.00 -31.61 -27.35
CA LEU A 56 -2.43 -31.71 -26.00
C LEU A 56 -0.98 -32.20 -26.04
N ASN A 57 -0.73 -33.27 -26.80
CA ASN A 57 0.60 -33.86 -26.91
C ASN A 57 1.57 -32.98 -27.72
N ALA A 58 1.09 -32.30 -28.76
CA ALA A 58 1.93 -31.48 -29.62
C ALA A 58 2.36 -30.17 -28.96
N ILE A 59 1.44 -29.47 -28.28
CA ILE A 59 1.66 -28.09 -27.80
C ILE A 59 2.75 -27.98 -26.72
N VAL A 60 2.98 -29.06 -25.96
CA VAL A 60 3.98 -29.12 -24.88
C VAL A 60 5.36 -29.58 -25.36
N LYS A 61 5.52 -29.90 -26.64
CA LYS A 61 6.82 -30.31 -27.17
C LYS A 61 7.83 -29.16 -27.11
N PRO A 62 9.12 -29.42 -26.87
CA PRO A 62 10.15 -28.38 -26.73
C PRO A 62 10.23 -27.41 -27.92
N GLU A 63 9.94 -27.89 -29.13
CA GLU A 63 9.91 -27.09 -30.36
C GLU A 63 8.90 -25.93 -30.29
N LEU A 64 7.81 -26.09 -29.55
CA LEU A 64 6.78 -25.07 -29.35
C LEU A 64 6.94 -24.38 -27.99
N LEU A 65 7.10 -25.14 -26.91
CA LEU A 65 7.15 -24.62 -25.54
C LEU A 65 8.38 -23.72 -25.31
N LYS A 66 9.51 -24.05 -25.94
CA LYS A 66 10.79 -23.31 -25.84
C LYS A 66 11.13 -22.57 -27.14
N HIS A 67 10.12 -22.31 -27.98
CA HIS A 67 10.28 -21.60 -29.25
C HIS A 67 10.87 -20.20 -29.05
N GLN A 68 11.75 -19.71 -29.92
CA GLN A 68 12.49 -18.45 -29.68
C GLN A 68 11.68 -17.18 -30.01
N ASP A 69 10.72 -17.28 -30.93
CA ASP A 69 9.88 -16.17 -31.36
C ASP A 69 8.83 -15.78 -30.31
N LYS A 70 8.71 -14.47 -30.02
CA LYS A 70 7.81 -13.94 -28.99
C LYS A 70 6.33 -14.13 -29.33
N ASP A 71 5.95 -13.96 -30.60
CA ASP A 71 4.54 -14.10 -31.02
C ASP A 71 4.12 -15.56 -30.93
N ALA A 72 4.99 -16.48 -31.36
CA ALA A 72 4.76 -17.92 -31.22
C ALA A 72 4.64 -18.33 -29.75
N LYS A 73 5.56 -17.89 -28.87
CA LYS A 73 5.48 -18.14 -27.42
C LYS A 73 4.15 -17.70 -26.82
N LEU A 74 3.69 -16.50 -27.16
CA LEU A 74 2.45 -15.94 -26.65
C LEU A 74 1.22 -16.73 -27.12
N LEU A 75 1.20 -17.18 -28.38
CA LEU A 75 0.13 -18.03 -28.88
C LEU A 75 0.14 -19.43 -28.27
N VAL A 76 1.32 -20.02 -28.06
CA VAL A 76 1.48 -21.28 -27.32
C VAL A 76 0.95 -21.12 -25.90
N ALA A 77 1.34 -20.05 -25.20
CA ALA A 77 0.85 -19.74 -23.85
C ALA A 77 -0.68 -19.56 -23.82
N THR A 78 -1.25 -18.92 -24.84
CA THR A 78 -2.71 -18.76 -24.98
C THR A 78 -3.40 -20.13 -25.11
N CYS A 79 -2.91 -20.99 -26.01
CA CYS A 79 -3.46 -22.34 -26.21
C CYS A 79 -3.37 -23.17 -24.92
N ILE A 80 -2.23 -23.11 -24.24
CA ILE A 80 -2.01 -23.85 -23.00
C ILE A 80 -2.91 -23.33 -21.88
N CYS A 81 -3.08 -22.02 -21.76
CA CYS A 81 -3.98 -21.42 -20.77
C CYS A 81 -5.43 -21.91 -20.98
N GLU A 82 -5.92 -21.93 -22.22
CA GLU A 82 -7.24 -22.50 -22.55
C GLU A 82 -7.31 -24.00 -22.27
N ILE A 83 -6.27 -24.77 -22.60
CA ILE A 83 -6.20 -26.20 -22.26
C ILE A 83 -6.33 -26.40 -20.76
N THR A 84 -5.56 -25.68 -19.93
CA THR A 84 -5.63 -25.82 -18.48
C THR A 84 -7.01 -25.47 -17.94
N ARG A 85 -7.69 -24.49 -18.54
CA ARG A 85 -9.09 -24.15 -18.22
C ARG A 85 -10.04 -25.30 -18.58
N ILE A 86 -9.90 -25.89 -19.76
CA ILE A 86 -10.79 -26.94 -20.28
C ILE A 86 -10.66 -28.21 -19.43
N THR A 87 -9.44 -28.59 -19.07
CA THR A 87 -9.19 -29.87 -18.37
C THR A 87 -9.32 -29.76 -16.86
N ALA A 88 -9.30 -28.56 -16.28
CA ALA A 88 -9.52 -28.36 -14.86
C ALA A 88 -10.82 -29.07 -14.39
N PRO A 89 -10.82 -29.77 -13.24
CA PRO A 89 -9.77 -29.77 -12.21
C PRO A 89 -8.62 -30.77 -12.49
N GLU A 90 -8.69 -31.55 -13.55
CA GLU A 90 -7.70 -32.58 -13.86
C GLU A 90 -6.51 -31.98 -14.62
N ALA A 91 -5.31 -32.11 -14.02
CA ALA A 91 -4.08 -31.69 -14.66
C ALA A 91 -3.79 -32.59 -15.89
N PRO A 92 -3.68 -32.02 -17.10
CA PRO A 92 -3.53 -32.81 -18.32
C PRO A 92 -2.09 -33.27 -18.58
N TYR A 93 -1.14 -32.81 -17.76
CA TYR A 93 0.29 -33.03 -17.94
C TYR A 93 0.96 -33.43 -16.62
N SER A 94 2.15 -34.03 -16.73
CA SER A 94 3.01 -34.31 -15.58
C SER A 94 3.59 -33.02 -14.99
N ASP A 95 3.97 -33.09 -13.72
CA ASP A 95 4.56 -31.99 -12.95
C ASP A 95 5.69 -31.25 -13.68
N ASP A 96 6.67 -31.97 -14.26
CA ASP A 96 7.79 -31.35 -15.00
C ASP A 96 7.32 -30.49 -16.19
N VAL A 97 6.26 -30.92 -16.87
CA VAL A 97 5.69 -30.20 -18.02
C VAL A 97 4.89 -29.01 -17.52
N LEU A 98 4.15 -29.15 -16.42
CA LEU A 98 3.42 -28.05 -15.80
C LEU A 98 4.37 -26.94 -15.33
N LYS A 99 5.55 -27.28 -14.80
CA LYS A 99 6.59 -26.31 -14.45
C LYS A 99 7.04 -25.50 -15.67
N ASP A 100 7.35 -26.15 -16.79
CA ASP A 100 7.71 -25.44 -18.03
C ASP A 100 6.55 -24.57 -18.56
N ILE A 101 5.30 -25.04 -18.39
CA ILE A 101 4.08 -24.30 -18.75
C ILE A 101 3.93 -23.02 -17.93
N PHE A 102 4.03 -23.10 -16.61
CA PHE A 102 3.88 -21.91 -15.76
C PHE A 102 5.02 -20.91 -15.98
N ASN A 103 6.24 -21.39 -16.22
CA ASN A 103 7.35 -20.51 -16.64
C ASN A 103 7.01 -19.74 -17.93
N LEU A 104 6.40 -20.41 -18.92
CA LEU A 104 5.95 -19.73 -20.14
C LEU A 104 4.85 -18.71 -19.85
N ILE A 105 3.84 -19.07 -19.05
CA ILE A 105 2.69 -18.20 -18.72
C ILE A 105 3.18 -16.96 -17.96
N VAL A 106 3.90 -17.12 -16.85
CA VAL A 106 4.41 -16.01 -16.03
C VAL A 106 5.34 -15.12 -16.86
N GLY A 107 6.18 -15.70 -17.70
CA GLY A 107 7.05 -14.95 -18.62
C GLY A 107 6.29 -14.02 -19.59
N THR A 108 5.01 -14.30 -19.88
CA THR A 108 4.18 -13.41 -20.72
C THR A 108 3.77 -12.12 -20.02
N PHE A 109 3.66 -12.10 -18.69
CA PHE A 109 3.10 -10.97 -17.94
C PHE A 109 3.99 -9.72 -17.97
N ASN A 110 5.28 -9.86 -18.30
CA ASN A 110 6.15 -8.71 -18.58
C ASN A 110 5.60 -7.83 -19.71
N GLY A 111 4.84 -8.40 -20.67
CA GLY A 111 4.22 -7.63 -21.74
C GLY A 111 3.02 -6.77 -21.31
N LEU A 112 2.53 -6.89 -20.06
CA LEU A 112 1.48 -6.02 -19.52
C LEU A 112 1.94 -4.56 -19.36
N SER A 113 3.24 -4.28 -19.42
CA SER A 113 3.75 -2.91 -19.38
C SER A 113 3.51 -2.11 -20.67
N ASP A 114 3.22 -2.79 -21.79
CA ASP A 114 2.98 -2.18 -23.10
C ASP A 114 1.49 -2.21 -23.43
N THR A 115 0.74 -1.26 -22.89
CA THR A 115 -0.73 -1.19 -22.99
C THR A 115 -1.23 -0.93 -24.42
N ASP A 116 -0.43 -0.26 -25.23
CA ASP A 116 -0.71 0.01 -26.66
C ASP A 116 -0.21 -1.10 -27.59
N GLY A 117 0.50 -2.08 -27.04
CA GLY A 117 1.12 -3.16 -27.79
C GLY A 117 0.09 -4.12 -28.44
N PRO A 118 0.37 -4.67 -29.63
CA PRO A 118 -0.53 -5.60 -30.32
C PRO A 118 -0.77 -6.90 -29.53
N SER A 119 0.15 -7.24 -28.62
CA SER A 119 0.09 -8.41 -27.76
C SER A 119 -0.73 -8.19 -26.47
N PHE A 120 -0.98 -6.94 -26.07
CA PHE A 120 -1.55 -6.59 -24.76
C PHE A 120 -2.85 -7.32 -24.49
N ARG A 121 -3.82 -7.21 -25.42
CA ARG A 121 -5.14 -7.85 -25.30
C ARG A 121 -5.04 -9.36 -25.06
N ARG A 122 -4.07 -10.02 -25.71
CA ARG A 122 -3.89 -11.47 -25.59
C ARG A 122 -3.31 -11.86 -24.23
N ILE A 123 -2.35 -11.08 -23.71
CA ILE A 123 -1.80 -11.27 -22.37
C ILE A 123 -2.87 -11.02 -21.30
N VAL A 124 -3.74 -10.02 -21.50
CA VAL A 124 -4.89 -9.77 -20.62
C VAL A 124 -5.82 -10.98 -20.55
N VAL A 125 -6.13 -11.63 -21.69
CA VAL A 125 -6.94 -12.87 -21.67
C VAL A 125 -6.26 -13.98 -20.86
N ILE A 126 -4.94 -14.18 -21.01
CA ILE A 126 -4.20 -15.17 -20.22
C ILE A 126 -4.30 -14.85 -18.72
N LEU A 127 -4.09 -13.58 -18.35
CA LEU A 127 -4.17 -13.10 -16.96
C LEU A 127 -5.57 -13.32 -16.38
N GLU A 128 -6.62 -12.91 -17.10
CA GLU A 128 -8.02 -13.03 -16.68
C GLU A 128 -8.44 -14.51 -16.55
N THR A 129 -8.01 -15.37 -17.47
CA THR A 129 -8.25 -16.82 -17.37
C THR A 129 -7.55 -17.41 -16.16
N LEU A 130 -6.29 -17.05 -15.91
CA LEU A 130 -5.54 -17.55 -14.75
C LEU A 130 -6.19 -17.11 -13.42
N ALA A 131 -6.67 -15.87 -13.34
CA ALA A 131 -7.39 -15.34 -12.19
C ALA A 131 -8.74 -16.05 -11.97
N LYS A 132 -9.53 -16.21 -13.03
CA LYS A 132 -10.88 -16.78 -12.97
C LYS A 132 -10.89 -18.25 -12.55
N TYR A 133 -9.95 -19.04 -13.08
CA TYR A 133 -9.90 -20.49 -12.82
C TYR A 133 -8.92 -20.86 -11.71
N ARG A 134 -8.26 -19.87 -11.10
CA ARG A 134 -7.30 -20.06 -9.99
C ARG A 134 -6.17 -21.05 -10.31
N SER A 135 -5.82 -21.23 -11.59
CA SER A 135 -4.83 -22.25 -11.98
C SER A 135 -3.42 -21.94 -11.47
N CYS A 136 -3.18 -20.72 -10.95
CA CYS A 136 -1.93 -20.37 -10.29
C CYS A 136 -1.67 -21.15 -9.00
N VAL A 137 -2.69 -21.72 -8.34
CA VAL A 137 -2.55 -22.54 -7.13
C VAL A 137 -1.70 -23.79 -7.39
N VAL A 138 -1.77 -24.34 -8.61
CA VAL A 138 -0.96 -25.50 -9.01
C VAL A 138 0.54 -25.21 -8.88
N MET A 139 0.99 -23.94 -8.97
CA MET A 139 2.39 -23.60 -8.72
C MET A 139 2.82 -23.90 -7.28
N LEU A 140 1.89 -23.84 -6.31
CA LEU A 140 2.15 -24.20 -4.91
C LEU A 140 2.31 -25.71 -4.76
N ASP A 141 1.40 -26.50 -5.37
CA ASP A 141 1.47 -27.97 -5.36
C ASP A 141 2.78 -28.49 -6.01
N LEU A 142 3.29 -27.75 -6.99
CA LEU A 142 4.52 -28.07 -7.71
C LEU A 142 5.80 -27.53 -7.05
N GLU A 143 5.69 -26.85 -5.90
CA GLU A 143 6.80 -26.20 -5.17
C GLU A 143 7.57 -25.20 -6.04
N CYS A 144 6.87 -24.40 -6.84
CA CYS A 144 7.44 -23.41 -7.76
C CYS A 144 7.65 -22.03 -7.11
N ASP A 145 8.25 -22.00 -5.92
CA ASP A 145 8.35 -20.79 -5.10
C ASP A 145 9.08 -19.62 -5.79
N ASP A 146 10.18 -19.91 -6.50
CA ASP A 146 10.94 -18.90 -7.25
C ASP A 146 10.08 -18.25 -8.36
N LEU A 147 9.21 -19.04 -8.99
CA LEU A 147 8.32 -18.57 -10.04
C LEU A 147 7.16 -17.73 -9.47
N VAL A 148 6.67 -18.09 -8.27
CA VAL A 148 5.70 -17.27 -7.53
C VAL A 148 6.31 -15.91 -7.20
N ASN A 149 7.56 -15.89 -6.70
CA ASN A 149 8.30 -14.65 -6.43
C ASN A 149 8.50 -13.81 -7.69
N GLU A 150 8.86 -14.44 -8.82
CA GLU A 150 8.99 -13.78 -10.11
C GLU A 150 7.66 -13.16 -10.54
N MET A 151 6.55 -13.89 -10.44
CA MET A 151 5.23 -13.40 -10.81
C MET A 151 4.82 -12.15 -9.99
N PHE A 152 4.98 -12.18 -8.67
CA PHE A 152 4.69 -11.03 -7.81
C PHE A 152 5.57 -9.83 -8.17
N SER A 153 6.87 -10.07 -8.37
CA SER A 153 7.83 -9.03 -8.77
C SER A 153 7.46 -8.42 -10.13
N THR A 154 7.07 -9.26 -11.10
CA THR A 154 6.61 -8.82 -12.41
C THR A 154 5.38 -7.95 -12.27
N PHE A 155 4.34 -8.36 -11.52
CA PHE A 155 3.14 -7.55 -11.32
C PHE A 155 3.46 -6.17 -10.73
N PHE A 156 4.27 -6.09 -9.68
CA PHE A 156 4.71 -4.79 -9.13
C PHE A 156 5.50 -3.95 -10.13
N SER A 157 6.30 -4.59 -11.00
CA SER A 157 7.10 -3.88 -12.00
C SER A 157 6.27 -3.35 -13.18
N VAL A 158 5.20 -4.04 -13.58
CA VAL A 158 4.42 -3.73 -14.78
C VAL A 158 3.16 -2.93 -14.49
N VAL A 159 2.59 -3.01 -13.28
CA VAL A 159 1.31 -2.38 -12.93
C VAL A 159 1.38 -0.85 -13.05
N ARG A 160 0.38 -0.24 -13.70
CA ARG A 160 0.28 1.21 -13.93
C ARG A 160 -1.13 1.73 -13.63
N ASP A 161 -1.25 3.03 -13.42
CA ASP A 161 -2.52 3.69 -13.08
C ASP A 161 -3.50 3.75 -14.26
N ASP A 162 -3.01 3.58 -15.49
CA ASP A 162 -3.77 3.58 -16.74
C ASP A 162 -4.19 2.17 -17.20
N HIS A 163 -3.85 1.13 -16.43
CA HIS A 163 -4.34 -0.22 -16.71
C HIS A 163 -5.87 -0.30 -16.58
N PRO A 164 -6.54 -1.09 -17.45
CA PRO A 164 -7.95 -1.39 -17.26
C PRO A 164 -8.22 -2.02 -15.89
N GLU A 165 -9.37 -1.70 -15.29
CA GLU A 165 -9.75 -2.22 -13.97
C GLU A 165 -9.75 -3.76 -13.92
N SER A 166 -10.12 -4.44 -15.01
CA SER A 166 -10.08 -5.90 -15.08
C SER A 166 -8.66 -6.47 -14.95
N VAL A 167 -7.65 -5.75 -15.45
CA VAL A 167 -6.23 -6.14 -15.34
C VAL A 167 -5.75 -5.97 -13.90
N LEU A 168 -6.05 -4.82 -13.29
CA LEU A 168 -5.71 -4.55 -11.88
C LEU A 168 -6.36 -5.58 -10.95
N SER A 169 -7.66 -5.84 -11.15
CA SER A 169 -8.42 -6.83 -10.39
C SER A 169 -7.89 -8.25 -10.59
N SER A 170 -7.46 -8.62 -11.80
CA SER A 170 -6.90 -9.95 -12.08
C SER A 170 -5.54 -10.16 -11.42
N MET A 171 -4.63 -9.17 -11.49
CA MET A 171 -3.34 -9.22 -10.76
C MET A 171 -3.58 -9.41 -9.26
N GLN A 172 -4.47 -8.58 -8.68
CA GLN A 172 -4.82 -8.65 -7.27
C GLN A 172 -5.43 -10.01 -6.90
N THR A 173 -6.36 -10.52 -7.70
CA THR A 173 -7.02 -11.81 -7.46
C THR A 173 -6.02 -12.96 -7.45
N ILE A 174 -5.10 -13.00 -8.42
CA ILE A 174 -4.06 -14.04 -8.49
C ILE A 174 -3.18 -13.99 -7.24
N MET A 175 -2.70 -12.81 -6.86
CA MET A 175 -1.84 -12.66 -5.68
C MET A 175 -2.54 -13.08 -4.39
N ILE A 176 -3.81 -12.68 -4.20
CA ILE A 176 -4.61 -13.06 -3.03
C ILE A 176 -4.81 -14.57 -2.99
N VAL A 177 -5.23 -15.19 -4.10
CA VAL A 177 -5.47 -16.63 -4.17
C VAL A 177 -4.20 -17.42 -3.83
N VAL A 178 -3.05 -17.03 -4.37
CA VAL A 178 -1.78 -17.69 -4.06
C VAL A 178 -1.44 -17.59 -2.57
N LEU A 179 -1.65 -16.43 -1.95
CA LEU A 179 -1.35 -16.26 -0.52
C LEU A 179 -2.32 -17.05 0.38
N GLU A 180 -3.62 -17.00 0.10
CA GLU A 180 -4.64 -17.72 0.89
C GLU A 180 -4.47 -19.24 0.82
N GLU A 181 -4.13 -19.77 -0.35
CA GLU A 181 -3.97 -21.22 -0.57
C GLU A 181 -2.58 -21.74 -0.16
N SER A 182 -1.61 -20.87 0.11
CA SER A 182 -0.30 -21.28 0.64
C SER A 182 -0.45 -21.86 2.04
N GLU A 183 0.28 -22.92 2.43
CA GLU A 183 0.27 -23.39 3.83
C GLU A 183 0.94 -22.35 4.74
N ASP A 184 2.19 -22.00 4.41
CA ASP A 184 2.99 -20.96 5.04
C ASP A 184 3.53 -19.99 3.97
N VAL A 185 3.56 -18.70 4.28
CA VAL A 185 4.13 -17.68 3.37
C VAL A 185 5.60 -17.49 3.70
N ARG A 186 6.48 -17.80 2.74
CA ARG A 186 7.93 -17.69 2.89
C ARG A 186 8.40 -16.23 3.04
N ASP A 187 9.49 -16.05 3.78
CA ASP A 187 10.08 -14.73 4.03
C ASP A 187 10.48 -13.99 2.75
N ASP A 188 10.98 -14.67 1.74
CA ASP A 188 11.37 -14.05 0.47
C ASP A 188 10.17 -13.48 -0.30
N LEU A 189 9.03 -14.18 -0.31
CA LEU A 189 7.78 -13.67 -0.88
C LEU A 189 7.25 -12.47 -0.08
N LEU A 190 7.30 -12.55 1.25
CA LEU A 190 6.96 -11.41 2.12
C LEU A 190 7.84 -10.20 1.79
N LEU A 191 9.15 -10.40 1.62
CA LEU A 191 10.07 -9.33 1.26
C LEU A 191 9.75 -8.73 -0.11
N VAL A 192 9.35 -9.53 -1.11
CA VAL A 192 8.87 -9.03 -2.41
C VAL A 192 7.66 -8.10 -2.22
N ILE A 193 6.66 -8.52 -1.44
CA ILE A 193 5.46 -7.72 -1.15
C ILE A 193 5.81 -6.43 -0.40
N LEU A 194 6.59 -6.54 0.68
CA LEU A 194 6.98 -5.39 1.51
C LEU A 194 7.90 -4.43 0.75
N SER A 195 8.69 -4.91 -0.22
CA SER A 195 9.55 -4.07 -1.04
C SER A 195 8.78 -3.08 -1.92
N ALA A 196 7.50 -3.35 -2.20
CA ALA A 196 6.62 -2.46 -2.92
C ALA A 196 6.06 -1.33 -2.03
N LEU A 197 6.31 -1.33 -0.71
CA LEU A 197 5.88 -0.26 0.18
C LEU A 197 6.93 0.87 0.30
N GLY A 198 6.44 2.02 0.77
CA GLY A 198 7.25 3.18 1.17
C GLY A 198 7.10 4.41 0.28
N ARG A 199 6.92 5.58 0.91
CA ARG A 199 6.50 6.83 0.26
C ARG A 199 7.55 7.41 -0.68
N ASN A 200 8.83 7.23 -0.36
CA ASN A 200 9.94 7.88 -1.07
C ASN A 200 10.79 6.91 -1.91
N LYS A 201 10.30 5.69 -2.15
CA LYS A 201 11.08 4.67 -2.86
C LYS A 201 11.11 4.96 -4.37
N SER A 202 12.27 5.40 -4.88
CA SER A 202 12.51 5.56 -6.30
C SER A 202 12.43 4.21 -7.01
N GLY A 203 11.60 4.10 -8.06
CA GLY A 203 11.42 2.87 -8.83
C GLY A 203 10.15 2.08 -8.50
N VAL A 204 9.38 2.47 -7.47
CA VAL A 204 8.06 1.89 -7.20
C VAL A 204 6.96 2.89 -7.55
N THR A 205 6.04 2.48 -8.42
CA THR A 205 4.91 3.32 -8.86
C THR A 205 3.81 3.40 -7.80
N GLN A 206 2.94 4.40 -7.89
CA GLN A 206 1.79 4.48 -6.99
C GLN A 206 0.80 3.32 -7.20
N ALA A 207 0.64 2.85 -8.44
CA ALA A 207 -0.12 1.64 -8.77
C ALA A 207 0.41 0.41 -8.03
N ALA A 208 1.74 0.20 -8.03
CA ALA A 208 2.37 -0.93 -7.35
C ALA A 208 2.18 -0.88 -5.83
N ARG A 209 2.31 0.32 -5.23
CA ARG A 209 2.01 0.52 -3.80
C ARG A 209 0.57 0.17 -3.47
N ARG A 210 -0.39 0.65 -4.28
CA ARG A 210 -1.82 0.36 -4.09
C ARG A 210 -2.11 -1.14 -4.21
N LEU A 211 -1.55 -1.80 -5.21
CA LEU A 211 -1.68 -3.24 -5.38
C LEU A 211 -1.15 -4.00 -4.14
N ALA A 212 0.05 -3.65 -3.66
CA ALA A 212 0.63 -4.26 -2.47
C ALA A 212 -0.24 -4.04 -1.22
N MET A 213 -0.71 -2.81 -1.00
CA MET A 213 -1.56 -2.47 0.13
C MET A 213 -2.89 -3.24 0.11
N ASN A 214 -3.53 -3.34 -1.06
CA ASN A 214 -4.77 -4.10 -1.23
C ASN A 214 -4.56 -5.60 -0.95
N VAL A 215 -3.45 -6.18 -1.44
CA VAL A 215 -3.12 -7.59 -1.18
C VAL A 215 -2.86 -7.82 0.31
N ILE A 216 -2.12 -6.93 0.97
CA ILE A 216 -1.86 -7.02 2.42
C ILE A 216 -3.14 -6.91 3.24
N GLU A 217 -4.04 -5.98 2.87
CA GLU A 217 -5.31 -5.79 3.55
C GLU A 217 -6.18 -7.05 3.47
N GLN A 218 -6.32 -7.62 2.27
CA GLN A 218 -7.16 -8.80 2.04
C GLN A 218 -6.58 -10.07 2.67
N CYS A 219 -5.25 -10.22 2.69
CA CYS A 219 -4.57 -11.40 3.26
C CYS A 219 -3.99 -11.13 4.65
N SER A 220 -4.55 -10.18 5.42
CA SER A 220 -3.92 -9.71 6.65
C SER A 220 -3.74 -10.79 7.71
N GLU A 221 -4.72 -11.69 7.88
CA GLU A 221 -4.64 -12.81 8.82
C GLU A 221 -3.50 -13.78 8.46
N LYS A 222 -3.34 -14.07 7.16
CA LYS A 222 -2.30 -14.97 6.64
C LYS A 222 -0.90 -14.38 6.76
N LEU A 223 -0.77 -13.07 6.55
CA LEU A 223 0.50 -12.37 6.50
C LEU A 223 0.97 -11.85 7.87
N GLU A 224 0.08 -11.74 8.87
CA GLU A 224 0.36 -11.09 10.14
C GLU A 224 1.60 -11.65 10.84
N ALA A 225 1.67 -12.97 11.02
CA ALA A 225 2.74 -13.61 11.77
C ALA A 225 4.11 -13.39 11.12
N GLY A 226 4.22 -13.60 9.80
CA GLY A 226 5.46 -13.45 9.05
C GLY A 226 5.93 -12.00 8.99
N ILE A 227 5.04 -11.06 8.65
CA ILE A 227 5.38 -9.63 8.62
C ILE A 227 5.85 -9.15 10.00
N LYS A 228 5.16 -9.55 11.06
CA LYS A 228 5.54 -9.21 12.44
C LYS A 228 6.92 -9.76 12.79
N GLN A 229 7.21 -11.01 12.46
CA GLN A 229 8.52 -11.61 12.72
C GLN A 229 9.63 -10.87 11.97
N ILE A 230 9.43 -10.58 10.69
CA ILE A 230 10.38 -9.80 9.87
C ILE A 230 10.66 -8.43 10.51
N LEU A 231 9.61 -7.67 10.84
CA LEU A 231 9.77 -6.34 11.44
C LEU A 231 10.50 -6.39 12.78
N ILE A 232 10.16 -7.34 13.65
CA ILE A 232 10.83 -7.51 14.95
C ILE A 232 12.31 -7.86 14.75
N SER A 233 12.65 -8.74 13.81
CA SER A 233 14.03 -9.12 13.52
C SER A 233 14.86 -7.90 13.06
N VAL A 234 14.31 -7.10 12.15
CA VAL A 234 14.98 -5.87 11.65
C VAL A 234 15.16 -4.86 12.76
N MET A 235 14.12 -4.61 13.56
CA MET A 235 14.17 -3.61 14.65
C MET A 235 15.10 -4.03 15.79
N SER A 236 15.28 -5.33 16.02
CA SER A 236 16.17 -5.86 17.06
C SER A 236 17.64 -5.90 16.62
N GLY A 237 17.93 -5.67 15.34
CA GLY A 237 19.29 -5.71 14.79
C GLY A 237 19.83 -7.13 14.54
N ASP A 238 18.95 -8.15 14.54
CA ASP A 238 19.30 -9.51 14.16
C ASP A 238 19.44 -9.59 12.62
N ASN A 239 20.65 -9.22 12.17
CA ASN A 239 21.03 -8.97 10.78
C ASN A 239 21.11 -10.20 9.86
N GLN A 240 20.53 -11.35 10.23
CA GLN A 240 20.71 -12.59 9.44
C GLN A 240 19.82 -12.68 8.19
N LEU A 241 18.66 -12.01 8.17
CA LEU A 241 17.66 -12.19 7.11
C LEU A 241 17.60 -11.03 6.10
N ILE A 242 17.99 -9.81 6.46
CA ILE A 242 17.79 -8.62 5.62
C ILE A 242 19.06 -7.79 5.55
N LYS A 243 19.79 -7.90 4.43
CA LYS A 243 20.79 -6.90 4.05
C LYS A 243 20.06 -5.60 3.72
N SER A 244 19.87 -4.73 4.71
CA SER A 244 19.81 -3.25 4.65
C SER A 244 19.02 -2.50 3.56
N GLU A 245 18.22 -3.14 2.69
CA GLU A 245 17.57 -2.44 1.56
C GLU A 245 16.13 -1.99 1.85
N ILE A 246 15.49 -2.54 2.88
CA ILE A 246 14.10 -2.18 3.22
C ILE A 246 14.11 -1.18 4.38
N ASP A 247 13.56 0.01 4.13
CA ASP A 247 13.25 0.97 5.18
C ASP A 247 12.00 0.49 5.96
N TYR A 248 12.24 -0.13 7.11
CA TYR A 248 11.18 -0.70 7.93
C TYR A 248 10.21 0.36 8.48
N HIS A 249 10.63 1.63 8.64
CA HIS A 249 9.72 2.70 9.03
C HIS A 249 8.70 2.98 7.93
N GLU A 250 9.15 3.01 6.68
CA GLU A 250 8.28 3.19 5.53
C GLU A 250 7.35 1.98 5.27
N VAL A 251 7.82 0.77 5.58
CA VAL A 251 6.98 -0.45 5.59
C VAL A 251 5.91 -0.36 6.68
N ILE A 252 6.28 0.00 7.91
CA ILE A 252 5.32 0.19 9.02
C ILE A 252 4.27 1.24 8.64
N TYR A 253 4.67 2.34 8.01
CA TYR A 253 3.72 3.34 7.53
C TYR A 253 2.74 2.77 6.51
N GLY A 254 3.22 2.00 5.52
CA GLY A 254 2.38 1.36 4.51
C GLY A 254 1.38 0.37 5.13
N ILE A 255 1.85 -0.49 6.03
CA ILE A 255 1.01 -1.48 6.71
C ILE A 255 -0.02 -0.79 7.62
N TYR A 256 0.36 0.26 8.35
CA TYR A 256 -0.58 0.98 9.21
C TYR A 256 -1.75 1.58 8.42
N HIS A 257 -1.51 1.99 7.17
CA HIS A 257 -2.55 2.55 6.31
C HIS A 257 -3.55 1.50 5.82
N CYS A 258 -3.15 0.24 5.60
CA CYS A 258 -4.04 -0.79 5.03
C CYS A 258 -4.45 -1.90 6.01
N ALA A 259 -3.59 -2.28 6.95
CA ALA A 259 -3.81 -3.37 7.89
C ALA A 259 -3.11 -3.10 9.26
N PRO A 260 -3.53 -2.06 10.02
CA PRO A 260 -2.88 -1.67 11.28
C PRO A 260 -2.85 -2.77 12.35
N GLN A 261 -3.76 -3.75 12.30
CA GLN A 261 -3.82 -4.89 13.21
C GLN A 261 -2.52 -5.72 13.22
N ILE A 262 -1.85 -5.85 12.07
CA ILE A 262 -0.61 -6.61 11.91
C ILE A 262 0.52 -6.04 12.79
N LEU A 263 0.49 -4.72 13.01
CA LEU A 263 1.55 -3.99 13.70
C LEU A 263 1.41 -4.00 15.23
N SER A 264 0.34 -4.58 15.78
CA SER A 264 0.09 -4.60 17.24
C SER A 264 1.29 -5.12 18.04
N GLY A 265 1.96 -6.17 17.54
CA GLY A 265 3.15 -6.75 18.15
C GLY A 265 4.45 -5.94 17.98
N VAL A 266 4.45 -4.95 17.09
CA VAL A 266 5.61 -4.08 16.78
C VAL A 266 5.60 -2.81 17.65
N VAL A 267 4.42 -2.43 18.17
CA VAL A 267 4.23 -1.23 19.02
C VAL A 267 5.23 -1.13 20.19
N PRO A 268 5.55 -2.20 20.94
CA PRO A 268 6.54 -2.11 22.02
C PRO A 268 7.94 -1.71 21.54
N TYR A 269 8.36 -2.18 20.36
CA TYR A 269 9.66 -1.86 19.77
C TYR A 269 9.72 -0.40 19.33
N LEU A 270 8.67 0.10 18.68
CA LEU A 270 8.54 1.52 18.32
C LEU A 270 8.52 2.42 19.56
N THR A 271 7.87 1.97 20.64
CA THR A 271 7.89 2.66 21.93
C THR A 271 9.32 2.73 22.48
N GLY A 272 10.09 1.64 22.38
CA GLY A 272 11.52 1.63 22.70
C GLY A 272 12.33 2.65 21.89
N GLU A 273 12.07 2.78 20.59
CA GLU A 273 12.74 3.77 19.73
C GLU A 273 12.41 5.22 20.11
N LEU A 274 11.16 5.53 20.48
CA LEU A 274 10.76 6.85 21.00
C LEU A 274 11.49 7.21 22.30
N LEU A 275 11.85 6.21 23.10
CA LEU A 275 12.53 6.34 24.38
C LEU A 275 14.05 6.20 24.29
N ALA A 276 14.61 5.93 23.10
CA ALA A 276 16.02 5.63 22.91
C ALA A 276 16.93 6.81 23.33
N ASP A 277 18.13 6.51 23.82
CA ASP A 277 19.11 7.55 24.14
C ASP A 277 19.64 8.29 22.90
N GLN A 278 19.71 7.59 21.78
CA GLN A 278 20.20 8.11 20.50
C GLN A 278 19.21 9.08 19.87
N LEU A 279 19.67 10.30 19.58
CA LEU A 279 18.84 11.35 19.00
C LEU A 279 18.24 10.94 17.66
N ASP A 280 19.05 10.38 16.76
CA ASP A 280 18.59 10.00 15.42
C ASP A 280 17.51 8.91 15.47
N THR A 281 17.63 7.94 16.38
CA THR A 281 16.61 6.92 16.60
C THR A 281 15.30 7.55 17.08
N ARG A 282 15.36 8.45 18.09
CA ARG A 282 14.16 9.14 18.58
C ARG A 282 13.50 10.00 17.50
N LEU A 283 14.28 10.76 16.73
CA LEU A 283 13.76 11.61 15.66
C LEU A 283 13.08 10.81 14.56
N ARG A 284 13.68 9.69 14.13
CA ARG A 284 13.06 8.81 13.14
C ARG A 284 11.75 8.21 13.66
N ALA A 285 11.74 7.72 14.90
CA ALA A 285 10.54 7.19 15.53
C ALA A 285 9.44 8.25 15.69
N VAL A 286 9.77 9.47 16.10
CA VAL A 286 8.81 10.59 16.21
C VAL A 286 8.20 10.94 14.85
N ARG A 287 9.02 10.98 13.79
CA ARG A 287 8.53 11.24 12.43
C ARG A 287 7.60 10.14 11.93
N LEU A 288 7.97 8.87 12.13
CA LEU A 288 7.13 7.74 11.76
C LEU A 288 5.80 7.80 12.54
N VAL A 289 5.85 7.75 13.87
CA VAL A 289 4.67 7.69 14.73
C VAL A 289 3.77 8.91 14.53
N GLY A 290 4.36 10.09 14.40
CA GLY A 290 3.62 11.31 14.04
C GLY A 290 2.93 11.20 12.68
N SER A 291 3.60 10.62 11.67
CA SER A 291 3.01 10.36 10.35
C SER A 291 1.84 9.37 10.43
N LEU A 292 1.93 8.32 11.26
CA LEU A 292 0.85 7.34 11.44
C LEU A 292 -0.44 8.03 11.93
N PHE A 293 -0.31 8.92 12.92
CA PHE A 293 -1.47 9.58 13.54
C PHE A 293 -1.97 10.81 12.78
N ALA A 294 -1.16 11.32 11.85
CA ALA A 294 -1.55 12.38 10.93
C ALA A 294 -2.30 11.84 9.69
N LEU A 295 -2.46 10.53 9.53
CA LEU A 295 -3.22 9.94 8.43
C LEU A 295 -4.70 10.38 8.49
N PRO A 296 -5.26 10.93 7.39
CA PRO A 296 -6.66 11.34 7.35
C PRO A 296 -7.61 10.14 7.52
N GLY A 297 -8.69 10.33 8.27
CA GLY A 297 -9.77 9.35 8.41
C GLY A 297 -9.46 8.13 9.31
N ALA A 298 -8.26 8.04 9.89
CA ALA A 298 -7.87 6.95 10.78
C ALA A 298 -8.02 7.35 12.25
N ASN A 299 -8.94 6.71 12.96
CA ASN A 299 -8.98 6.75 14.42
C ASN A 299 -7.82 5.94 15.00
N ILE A 300 -7.27 6.36 16.14
CA ILE A 300 -6.20 5.62 16.79
C ILE A 300 -6.83 4.43 17.51
N CYS A 301 -6.65 3.22 16.98
CA CYS A 301 -7.13 1.99 17.61
C CYS A 301 -6.53 1.79 19.01
N GLU A 302 -7.23 1.06 19.88
CA GLU A 302 -6.83 0.85 21.29
C GLU A 302 -5.39 0.34 21.44
N ALA A 303 -4.94 -0.54 20.54
CA ALA A 303 -3.57 -1.07 20.53
C ALA A 303 -2.48 0.02 20.37
N PHE A 304 -2.82 1.15 19.75
CA PHE A 304 -1.90 2.26 19.49
C PHE A 304 -2.03 3.43 20.48
N GLN A 305 -3.05 3.43 21.35
CA GLN A 305 -3.24 4.47 22.37
C GLN A 305 -2.04 4.63 23.33
N PRO A 306 -1.36 3.54 23.76
CA PRO A 306 -0.16 3.67 24.61
C PRO A 306 0.99 4.40 23.91
N ILE A 307 1.27 4.05 22.65
CA ILE A 307 2.36 4.69 21.89
C ILE A 307 1.99 6.12 21.47
N PHE A 308 0.72 6.41 21.20
CA PHE A 308 0.25 7.78 21.00
C PHE A 308 0.50 8.66 22.25
N SER A 309 0.19 8.13 23.43
CA SER A 309 0.45 8.82 24.68
C SER A 309 1.95 9.06 24.89
N GLU A 310 2.80 8.10 24.53
CA GLU A 310 4.25 8.26 24.64
C GLU A 310 4.82 9.25 23.61
N PHE A 311 4.26 9.27 22.40
CA PHE A 311 4.55 10.26 21.37
C PHE A 311 4.24 11.68 21.86
N LEU A 312 3.09 11.93 22.49
CA LEU A 312 2.76 13.24 23.04
C LEU A 312 3.72 13.64 24.17
N LYS A 313 4.18 12.70 25.01
CA LYS A 313 5.19 13.00 26.04
C LYS A 313 6.53 13.46 25.45
N ARG A 314 6.82 13.17 24.17
CA ARG A 314 8.01 13.70 23.47
C ARG A 314 7.96 15.22 23.28
N LEU A 315 6.83 15.89 23.52
CA LEU A 315 6.77 17.35 23.70
C LEU A 315 7.63 17.86 24.87
N THR A 316 8.05 16.97 25.77
CA THR A 316 8.94 17.26 26.90
C THR A 316 10.37 16.73 26.71
N ASP A 317 10.72 16.28 25.49
CA ASP A 317 12.06 15.75 25.20
C ASP A 317 13.15 16.79 25.50
N ARG A 318 14.32 16.29 25.91
CA ARG A 318 15.49 17.12 26.21
C ARG A 318 16.01 17.91 25.00
N VAL A 319 15.74 17.43 23.78
CA VAL A 319 16.17 18.08 22.54
C VAL A 319 15.03 18.87 21.91
N VAL A 320 15.29 20.14 21.59
CA VAL A 320 14.34 21.06 20.95
C VAL A 320 13.78 20.47 19.64
N ASP A 321 14.64 19.92 18.79
CA ASP A 321 14.25 19.40 17.48
C ASP A 321 13.23 18.25 17.57
N VAL A 322 13.32 17.40 18.60
CA VAL A 322 12.33 16.34 18.84
C VAL A 322 10.98 16.95 19.18
N ARG A 323 10.95 17.94 20.08
CA ARG A 323 9.71 18.64 20.48
C ARG A 323 9.09 19.37 19.29
N MET A 324 9.89 20.05 18.48
CA MET A 324 9.45 20.73 17.26
C MET A 324 8.87 19.74 16.25
N SER A 325 9.49 18.56 16.09
CA SER A 325 8.96 17.52 15.21
C SER A 325 7.60 16.98 15.70
N VAL A 326 7.40 16.82 17.01
CA VAL A 326 6.07 16.46 17.54
C VAL A 326 5.05 17.55 17.23
N LEU A 327 5.40 18.82 17.44
CA LEU A 327 4.53 19.97 17.16
C LEU A 327 4.07 20.04 15.69
N GLU A 328 4.97 19.73 14.76
CA GLU A 328 4.65 19.66 13.33
C GLU A 328 3.57 18.60 13.04
N HIS A 329 3.72 17.39 13.57
CA HIS A 329 2.79 16.29 13.30
C HIS A 329 1.45 16.47 14.02
N VAL A 330 1.41 16.97 15.26
CA VAL A 330 0.15 17.26 15.94
C VAL A 330 -0.62 18.40 15.27
N LYS A 331 0.08 19.36 14.65
CA LYS A 331 -0.55 20.40 13.83
C LYS A 331 -1.26 19.79 12.64
N ILE A 332 -0.59 18.94 11.87
CA ILE A 332 -1.18 18.25 10.71
C ILE A 332 -2.40 17.44 11.16
N CYS A 333 -2.23 16.65 12.22
CA CYS A 333 -3.26 15.83 12.85
C CYS A 333 -4.54 16.62 13.20
N LEU A 334 -4.40 17.77 13.87
CA LEU A 334 -5.55 18.62 14.24
C LEU A 334 -6.14 19.40 13.06
N LEU A 335 -5.35 19.77 12.06
CA LEU A 335 -5.87 20.46 10.88
C LEU A 335 -6.62 19.52 9.93
N SER A 336 -6.23 18.24 9.88
CA SER A 336 -6.91 17.23 9.07
C SER A 336 -8.27 16.82 9.65
N ASP A 337 -8.35 16.66 10.97
CA ASP A 337 -9.62 16.42 11.68
C ASP A 337 -9.59 17.12 13.05
N PRO A 338 -10.11 18.35 13.14
CA PRO A 338 -10.18 19.09 14.40
C PRO A 338 -11.11 18.45 15.45
N SER A 339 -12.03 17.59 15.01
CA SER A 339 -13.05 16.96 15.86
C SER A 339 -12.69 15.55 16.32
N ARG A 340 -11.50 15.07 15.95
CA ARG A 340 -11.05 13.71 16.28
C ARG A 340 -11.11 13.41 17.79
N PRO A 341 -11.30 12.14 18.19
CA PRO A 341 -11.43 11.77 19.60
C PRO A 341 -10.25 12.22 20.48
N GLU A 342 -9.03 12.22 19.91
CA GLU A 342 -7.81 12.56 20.63
C GLU A 342 -7.55 14.08 20.71
N ALA A 343 -8.36 14.92 20.06
CA ALA A 343 -8.12 16.36 19.96
C ALA A 343 -7.98 17.02 21.34
N HIS A 344 -8.82 16.63 22.30
CA HIS A 344 -8.74 17.16 23.67
C HIS A 344 -7.40 16.85 24.34
N GLN A 345 -6.91 15.61 24.19
CA GLN A 345 -5.62 15.19 24.75
C GLN A 345 -4.46 15.95 24.10
N ILE A 346 -4.49 16.11 22.77
CA ILE A 346 -3.47 16.86 22.02
C ILE A 346 -3.46 18.33 22.46
N ILE A 347 -4.62 18.99 22.50
CA ILE A 347 -4.74 20.40 22.88
C ILE A 347 -4.28 20.61 24.33
N SER A 348 -4.62 19.68 25.24
CA SER A 348 -4.12 19.72 26.62
C SER A 348 -2.59 19.66 26.66
N ALA A 349 -1.99 18.72 25.94
CA ALA A 349 -0.53 18.57 25.89
C ALA A 349 0.16 19.79 25.26
N LEU A 350 -0.45 20.41 24.24
CA LEU A 350 0.01 21.67 23.65
C LEU A 350 -0.03 22.81 24.69
N CYS A 351 -1.14 22.95 25.43
CA CYS A 351 -1.27 23.98 26.45
C CYS A 351 -0.18 23.89 27.52
N ASP A 352 0.22 22.68 27.91
CA ASP A 352 1.30 22.46 28.87
C ASP A 352 2.68 22.93 28.36
N ARG A 353 2.83 23.14 27.04
CA ARG A 353 4.06 23.62 26.40
C ARG A 353 4.05 25.12 26.07
N LEU A 354 2.98 25.86 26.40
CA LEU A 354 2.99 27.32 26.30
C LEU A 354 4.04 27.99 27.19
N LEU A 355 4.51 27.29 28.24
CA LEU A 355 5.57 27.75 29.16
C LEU A 355 6.89 27.01 28.94
N ASP A 356 7.10 26.43 27.77
CA ASP A 356 8.36 25.75 27.44
C ASP A 356 9.58 26.66 27.67
N TYR A 357 10.73 26.09 28.04
CA TYR A 357 11.97 26.86 28.25
C TYR A 357 12.47 27.52 26.95
N ASP A 358 12.29 26.86 25.81
CA ASP A 358 12.73 27.34 24.51
C ASP A 358 11.67 28.26 23.87
N GLU A 359 12.08 29.45 23.46
CA GLU A 359 11.16 30.44 22.89
C GLU A 359 10.58 30.04 21.53
N ASN A 360 11.32 29.26 20.73
CA ASN A 360 10.83 28.78 19.43
C ASN A 360 9.75 27.72 19.64
N VAL A 361 9.91 26.85 20.64
CA VAL A 361 8.87 25.89 21.03
C VAL A 361 7.62 26.64 21.50
N ARG A 362 7.76 27.63 22.39
CA ARG A 362 6.60 28.45 22.83
C ARG A 362 5.89 29.12 21.66
N LYS A 363 6.64 29.76 20.75
CA LYS A 363 6.09 30.39 19.53
C LYS A 363 5.37 29.36 18.66
N GLN A 364 5.96 28.18 18.47
CA GLN A 364 5.37 27.13 17.64
C GLN A 364 4.09 26.57 18.25
N VAL A 365 4.01 26.40 19.58
CA VAL A 365 2.77 26.00 20.25
C VAL A 365 1.66 27.02 20.01
N VAL A 366 1.97 28.31 20.07
CA VAL A 366 1.03 29.39 19.73
C VAL A 366 0.57 29.27 18.26
N ASP A 367 1.51 29.06 17.33
CA ASP A 367 1.22 28.84 15.90
C ASP A 367 0.22 27.69 15.71
N VAL A 368 0.49 26.51 16.29
CA VAL A 368 -0.37 25.33 16.16
C VAL A 368 -1.78 25.59 16.69
N ILE A 369 -1.93 26.05 17.93
CA ILE A 369 -3.26 26.26 18.53
C ILE A 369 -4.04 27.33 17.75
N CYS A 370 -3.37 28.41 17.35
CA CYS A 370 -4.02 29.47 16.60
C CYS A 370 -4.41 29.04 15.18
N ASP A 371 -3.59 28.23 14.49
CA ASP A 371 -3.94 27.74 13.15
C ASP A 371 -5.18 26.86 13.19
N VAL A 372 -5.26 25.95 14.17
CA VAL A 372 -6.46 25.12 14.35
C VAL A 372 -7.67 25.97 14.74
N ALA A 373 -7.50 26.98 15.60
CA ALA A 373 -8.58 27.90 15.96
C ALA A 373 -9.07 28.74 14.76
N CYS A 374 -8.17 29.18 13.89
CA CYS A 374 -8.53 29.90 12.67
C CYS A 374 -9.19 28.98 11.63
N HIS A 375 -8.81 27.70 11.59
CA HIS A 375 -9.39 26.71 10.69
C HIS A 375 -10.79 26.24 11.14
N SER A 376 -10.97 25.97 12.43
CA SER A 376 -12.22 25.51 13.03
C SER A 376 -12.35 26.00 14.47
N LEU A 377 -12.87 27.21 14.66
CA LEU A 377 -12.87 27.86 15.97
C LEU A 377 -13.66 27.07 17.03
N VAL A 378 -14.75 26.42 16.63
CA VAL A 378 -15.63 25.62 17.50
C VAL A 378 -14.91 24.37 18.04
N SER A 379 -13.89 23.88 17.34
CA SER A 379 -13.12 22.70 17.78
C SER A 379 -12.13 23.00 18.91
N ILE A 380 -11.78 24.28 19.12
CA ILE A 380 -10.81 24.68 20.14
C ILE A 380 -11.53 25.15 21.41
N PRO A 381 -11.20 24.59 22.60
CA PRO A 381 -11.71 25.10 23.86
C PRO A 381 -11.30 26.55 24.09
N VAL A 382 -12.25 27.43 24.44
CA VAL A 382 -11.99 28.84 24.79
C VAL A 382 -10.86 29.00 25.83
N ARG A 383 -10.75 28.04 26.76
CA ARG A 383 -9.66 28.00 27.76
C ARG A 383 -8.28 27.92 27.10
N ALA A 384 -8.10 27.16 26.02
CA ALA A 384 -6.83 27.05 25.32
C ALA A 384 -6.43 28.39 24.70
N VAL A 385 -7.36 29.10 24.04
CA VAL A 385 -7.11 30.44 23.48
C VAL A 385 -6.79 31.46 24.58
N LYS A 386 -7.44 31.37 25.74
CA LYS A 386 -7.09 32.20 26.91
C LYS A 386 -5.66 31.96 27.39
N LEU A 387 -5.23 30.69 27.47
CA LEU A 387 -3.85 30.34 27.84
C LEU A 387 -2.83 30.86 26.80
N VAL A 388 -3.15 30.75 25.51
CA VAL A 388 -2.36 31.35 24.43
C VAL A 388 -2.26 32.86 24.63
N ALA A 389 -3.36 33.55 24.91
CA ALA A 389 -3.37 35.00 25.09
C ALA A 389 -2.57 35.48 26.33
N GLU A 390 -2.26 34.60 27.29
CA GLU A 390 -1.29 34.93 28.35
C GLU A 390 0.14 35.11 27.82
N ARG A 391 0.46 34.57 26.63
CA ARG A 391 1.77 34.73 25.97
C ARG A 391 1.97 36.10 25.33
N ILE A 392 0.95 36.95 25.28
CA ILE A 392 1.14 38.38 24.93
C ILE A 392 2.08 39.05 25.96
N ARG A 393 2.19 38.51 27.17
CA ARG A 393 3.13 38.96 28.20
C ARG A 393 4.38 38.08 28.31
N ASP A 394 4.71 37.32 27.27
CA ASP A 394 5.92 36.51 27.28
C ASP A 394 7.17 37.38 27.41
N LYS A 395 8.23 36.82 28.01
CA LYS A 395 9.52 37.50 28.15
C LYS A 395 10.24 37.65 26.81
N SER A 396 10.02 36.70 25.89
CA SER A 396 10.55 36.79 24.54
C SER A 396 9.70 37.76 23.71
N LEU A 397 10.37 38.76 23.12
CA LEU A 397 9.72 39.68 22.18
C LEU A 397 9.16 38.95 20.94
N LEU A 398 9.84 37.90 20.50
CA LEU A 398 9.43 37.06 19.38
C LEU A 398 8.11 36.36 19.68
N VAL A 399 7.97 35.75 20.86
CA VAL A 399 6.72 35.09 21.28
C VAL A 399 5.61 36.12 21.51
N LYS A 400 5.92 37.24 22.19
CA LYS A 400 4.98 38.33 22.48
C LYS A 400 4.34 38.87 21.20
N LYS A 401 5.16 39.34 20.25
CA LYS A 401 4.69 39.95 19.00
C LYS A 401 3.86 38.96 18.19
N TYR A 402 4.38 37.75 18.02
CA TYR A 402 3.70 36.70 17.27
C TYR A 402 2.36 36.32 17.90
N THR A 403 2.28 36.17 19.22
CA THR A 403 1.02 35.87 19.91
C THR A 403 -0.02 36.96 19.70
N MET A 404 0.37 38.23 19.78
CA MET A 404 -0.56 39.35 19.59
C MET A 404 -1.18 39.33 18.18
N GLU A 405 -0.36 39.11 17.15
CA GLU A 405 -0.81 39.00 15.75
C GLU A 405 -1.80 37.83 15.59
N ARG A 406 -1.46 36.65 16.13
CA ARG A 406 -2.26 35.44 16.00
C ARG A 406 -3.57 35.48 16.78
N VAL A 407 -3.59 36.07 17.97
CA VAL A 407 -4.82 36.25 18.75
C VAL A 407 -5.75 37.28 18.10
N ALA A 408 -5.20 38.34 17.50
CA ALA A 408 -6.00 39.29 16.70
C ALA A 408 -6.62 38.60 15.47
N GLU A 409 -5.91 37.66 14.86
CA GLU A 409 -6.42 36.87 13.76
C GLU A 409 -7.59 35.96 14.16
N ILE A 410 -7.50 35.28 15.31
CA ILE A 410 -8.63 34.52 15.87
C ILE A 410 -9.84 35.42 16.05
N PHE A 411 -9.65 36.63 16.62
CA PHE A 411 -10.76 37.56 16.80
C PHE A 411 -11.40 37.98 15.48
N ARG A 412 -10.60 38.18 14.42
CA ARG A 412 -11.11 38.45 13.08
C ARG A 412 -11.96 37.28 12.55
N VAL A 413 -11.52 36.03 12.71
CA VAL A 413 -12.28 34.83 12.32
C VAL A 413 -13.58 34.75 13.11
N TYR A 414 -13.52 34.97 14.42
CA TYR A 414 -14.69 35.02 15.29
C TYR A 414 -15.71 36.09 14.84
N CYS A 415 -15.28 37.32 14.55
CA CYS A 415 -16.18 38.37 14.07
C CYS A 415 -16.87 38.00 12.75
N ALA A 416 -16.15 37.33 11.84
CA ALA A 416 -16.73 36.82 10.60
C ALA A 416 -17.79 35.75 10.91
N GLY A 417 -17.47 34.77 11.76
CA GLY A 417 -18.39 33.71 12.17
C GLY A 417 -19.59 34.16 13.01
N CYS A 418 -19.50 35.28 13.71
CA CYS A 418 -20.67 35.89 14.35
C CYS A 418 -21.59 36.60 13.33
N SER A 419 -21.02 37.11 12.24
CA SER A 419 -21.77 37.82 11.20
C SER A 419 -22.58 36.87 10.31
N ASP A 420 -22.08 35.65 10.09
CA ASP A 420 -22.76 34.59 9.32
C ASP A 420 -23.63 33.65 10.18
N GLY A 421 -23.59 33.81 11.51
CA GLY A 421 -24.39 33.04 12.47
C GLY A 421 -23.83 31.66 12.82
N SER A 422 -22.62 31.32 12.37
CA SER A 422 -21.97 30.02 12.64
C SER A 422 -21.39 29.88 14.05
N ILE A 423 -21.16 31.00 14.76
CA ILE A 423 -20.52 31.01 16.07
C ILE A 423 -21.38 31.77 17.09
N ASN A 424 -21.49 31.22 18.30
CA ASN A 424 -22.21 31.85 19.41
C ASN A 424 -21.62 33.22 19.75
N GLN A 425 -22.52 34.18 19.99
CA GLN A 425 -22.13 35.50 20.44
C GLN A 425 -21.54 35.44 21.86
N ASN A 426 -20.45 36.18 22.08
CA ASN A 426 -19.76 36.47 23.34
C ASN A 426 -18.65 35.51 23.82
N GLU A 427 -18.24 34.51 23.04
CA GLU A 427 -17.18 33.56 23.49
C GLU A 427 -15.76 34.17 23.49
N PHE A 428 -15.48 35.09 22.55
CA PHE A 428 -14.14 35.64 22.30
C PHE A 428 -14.02 37.17 22.40
N ASP A 429 -15.08 37.87 22.85
CA ASP A 429 -15.12 39.34 22.99
C ASP A 429 -14.10 39.91 23.99
N TRP A 430 -13.51 39.06 24.82
CA TRP A 430 -12.47 39.45 25.76
C TRP A 430 -11.12 39.73 25.06
N ILE A 431 -10.93 39.28 23.81
CA ILE A 431 -9.65 39.39 23.09
C ILE A 431 -9.20 40.86 22.92
N PRO A 432 -10.01 41.78 22.36
CA PRO A 432 -9.60 43.19 22.22
C PRO A 432 -9.20 43.81 23.56
N GLY A 433 -9.96 43.52 24.63
CA GLY A 433 -9.65 43.99 25.97
C GLY A 433 -8.30 43.48 26.49
N LYS A 434 -7.95 42.22 26.21
CA LYS A 434 -6.63 41.65 26.57
C LYS A 434 -5.50 42.36 25.82
N ILE A 435 -5.66 42.61 24.52
CA ILE A 435 -4.67 43.31 23.69
C ILE A 435 -4.49 44.75 24.17
N PHE A 436 -5.59 45.51 24.35
CA PHE A 436 -5.50 46.91 24.74
C PHE A 436 -4.90 47.13 26.14
N ARG A 437 -5.08 46.19 27.07
CA ARG A 437 -4.45 46.26 28.39
C ARG A 437 -2.92 46.24 28.32
N CYS A 438 -2.34 45.70 27.25
CA CYS A 438 -0.90 45.62 27.10
C CYS A 438 -0.26 47.00 26.88
N PHE A 439 -0.99 47.98 26.33
CA PHE A 439 -0.49 49.37 26.22
C PHE A 439 -0.24 50.06 27.56
N TYR A 440 -0.72 49.50 28.67
CA TYR A 440 -0.50 50.01 30.02
C TYR A 440 0.64 49.28 30.76
N ASP A 441 1.18 48.20 30.21
CA ASP A 441 2.33 47.51 30.78
C ASP A 441 3.60 48.29 30.43
N LYS A 442 4.40 48.66 31.44
CA LYS A 442 5.61 49.50 31.27
C LYS A 442 6.68 48.91 30.35
N ASP A 443 6.63 47.59 30.15
CA ASP A 443 7.59 46.79 29.40
C ASP A 443 7.01 46.25 28.07
N PHE A 444 5.93 46.86 27.57
CA PHE A 444 5.22 46.44 26.35
C PHE A 444 5.55 47.28 25.13
#